data_AF-A0A6M0M837-F1
#
_entry.id   AF-A0A6M0M837-F1
#
_cell.length_a   1.000
_cell.length_b   1.000
_cell.length_c   1.000
_cell.angle_alpha   90.00
_cell.angle_beta   90.00
_cell.angle_gamma   90.00
#
_symmetry.space_group_name_H-M   'P 1'
#
loop_
_entity.id
_entity.type
_entity.pdbx_description
1 polymer ?
#
loop_
_entity_poly.entity_id
_entity_poly.type
_entity_poly.pdbx_seq_one_letter_code
_entity_poly.pdbx_strand_id
1 'polypeptide(L)'
;MKNKEPLRIKIIRRFYGIEGDYDEYKEKEVNRIGNNAFMGLWWYFLVANFIACIFAFKYPVQTLWVYIGINLFVSVFVVCTYLMIASQKSKLNDVEVEKMDFQTAKKKVLRSGILAGLYFGISMYFLGALINWVSENETVVSYIHTPRNLIISIFQAIFFGGFMYAIGRSRIKKQTK
;
A
#
# COMPACT_ATOMS: atom_id res chain seq x y z
N MET A 1 2.82 -27.57 25.67
CA MET A 1 1.85 -27.38 24.55
C MET A 1 2.13 -26.03 23.91
N LYS A 2 2.57 -25.97 22.63
CA LYS A 2 2.77 -24.69 21.93
C LYS A 2 1.39 -24.07 21.72
N ASN A 3 1.04 -23.05 22.51
CA ASN A 3 -0.14 -22.23 22.22
C ASN A 3 0.02 -21.67 20.81
N LYS A 4 -0.81 -22.13 19.88
CA LYS A 4 -0.87 -21.55 18.53
C LYS A 4 -1.22 -20.08 18.68
N GLU A 5 -0.34 -19.23 18.18
CA GLU A 5 -0.57 -17.80 18.11
C GLU A 5 -1.91 -17.52 17.39
N PRO A 6 -2.81 -16.70 17.97
CA PRO A 6 -4.11 -16.44 17.38
C PRO A 6 -3.97 -15.78 16.01
N LEU A 7 -4.86 -16.15 15.07
CA LEU A 7 -4.83 -15.69 13.67
C LEU A 7 -4.75 -14.16 13.54
N ARG A 8 -5.41 -13.43 14.44
CA ARG A 8 -5.36 -11.95 14.52
C ARG A 8 -3.94 -11.44 14.64
N ILE A 9 -3.15 -12.00 15.57
CA ILE A 9 -1.77 -11.54 15.82
C ILE A 9 -0.90 -11.86 14.60
N LYS A 10 -1.11 -13.02 13.96
CA LYS A 10 -0.39 -13.39 12.73
C LYS A 10 -0.64 -12.38 11.59
N ILE A 11 -1.89 -11.93 11.42
CA ILE A 11 -2.24 -10.90 10.42
C ILE A 11 -1.58 -9.57 10.76
N ILE A 12 -1.69 -9.12 12.02
CA ILE A 12 -1.09 -7.86 12.48
C ILE A 12 0.42 -7.87 12.27
N ARG A 13 1.10 -8.93 12.68
CA ARG A 13 2.56 -9.07 12.49
C ARG A 13 2.94 -8.97 11.03
N ARG A 14 2.21 -9.64 10.13
CA ARG A 14 2.47 -9.58 8.70
C ARG A 14 2.23 -8.19 8.11
N PHE A 15 1.18 -7.51 8.55
CA PHE A 15 0.78 -6.19 8.05
C PHE A 15 1.75 -5.08 8.50
N TYR A 16 2.16 -5.09 9.77
CA TYR A 16 3.12 -4.12 10.31
C TYR A 16 4.58 -4.48 10.01
N GLY A 17 4.86 -5.74 9.67
CA GLY A 17 6.20 -6.25 9.41
C GLY A 17 6.97 -6.59 10.68
N ILE A 18 6.26 -6.97 11.74
CA ILE A 18 6.83 -7.29 13.05
C ILE A 18 7.48 -8.67 12.99
N GLU A 19 8.80 -8.68 13.12
CA GLU A 19 9.61 -9.89 13.29
C GLU A 19 9.84 -10.14 14.80
N GLY A 20 9.90 -11.42 15.22
CA GLY A 20 10.00 -11.81 16.63
C GLY A 20 8.68 -11.77 17.41
N ASP A 21 8.75 -11.83 18.75
CA ASP A 21 7.58 -11.91 19.62
C ASP A 21 6.73 -10.63 19.58
N TYR A 22 5.41 -10.81 19.77
CA TYR A 22 4.43 -9.72 19.86
C TYR A 22 4.16 -9.43 21.34
N ASP A 23 5.00 -8.59 21.92
CA ASP A 23 4.92 -8.18 23.32
C ASP A 23 3.92 -7.02 23.54
N GLU A 24 3.68 -6.68 24.81
CA GLU A 24 2.75 -5.62 25.21
C GLU A 24 3.16 -4.24 24.67
N TYR A 25 4.47 -3.99 24.50
CA TYR A 25 4.97 -2.74 23.94
C TYR A 25 4.61 -2.61 22.45
N LYS A 26 4.86 -3.66 21.65
CA LYS A 26 4.51 -3.72 20.23
C LYS A 26 3.01 -3.66 20.03
N GLU A 27 2.23 -4.27 20.92
CA GLU A 27 0.77 -4.15 20.89
C GLU A 27 0.30 -2.71 21.11
N LYS A 28 0.83 -2.01 22.12
CA LYS A 28 0.52 -0.60 22.38
C LYS A 28 0.88 0.28 21.19
N GLU A 29 2.04 0.06 20.58
CA GLU A 29 2.50 0.83 19.43
C GLU A 29 1.66 0.57 18.17
N VAL A 30 1.31 -0.69 17.89
CA VAL A 30 0.38 -1.03 16.80
C VAL A 30 -0.97 -0.35 16.99
N ASN A 31 -1.52 -0.40 18.20
CA ASN A 31 -2.80 0.24 18.52
C ASN A 31 -2.71 1.77 18.38
N ARG A 32 -1.61 2.39 18.83
CA ARG A 32 -1.36 3.84 18.68
C ARG A 32 -1.28 4.27 17.22
N ILE A 33 -0.51 3.54 16.41
CA ILE A 33 -0.35 3.82 14.97
C ILE A 33 -1.69 3.61 14.25
N GLY A 34 -2.35 2.48 14.51
CA GLY A 34 -3.64 2.14 13.90
C GLY A 34 -4.71 3.17 14.24
N ASN A 35 -4.81 3.59 15.50
CA ASN A 35 -5.81 4.58 15.91
C ASN A 35 -5.54 5.96 15.29
N ASN A 36 -4.29 6.38 15.18
CA ASN A 36 -3.94 7.62 14.49
C ASN A 36 -4.29 7.57 12.99
N ALA A 37 -4.00 6.44 12.32
CA ALA A 37 -4.40 6.24 10.93
C ALA A 37 -5.92 6.28 10.78
N PHE A 38 -6.64 5.63 11.70
CA PHE A 38 -8.10 5.60 11.72
C PHE A 38 -8.70 7.00 11.90
N MET A 39 -8.23 7.78 12.88
CA MET A 39 -8.72 9.15 13.10
C MET A 39 -8.47 10.05 11.88
N GLY A 40 -7.30 9.94 11.25
CA GLY A 40 -7.00 10.68 10.02
C GLY A 40 -7.92 10.27 8.85
N LEU A 41 -8.12 8.97 8.66
CA LEU A 41 -9.04 8.45 7.64
C LEU A 41 -10.49 8.83 7.89
N TRP A 42 -10.92 8.84 9.15
CA TRP A 42 -12.28 9.21 9.52
C TRP A 42 -12.61 10.64 9.09
N TRP A 43 -11.72 11.59 9.41
CA TRP A 43 -11.87 12.98 8.96
C TRP A 43 -11.79 13.12 7.45
N TYR A 44 -10.86 12.40 6.81
CA TYR A 44 -10.76 12.37 5.35
C TYR A 44 -12.06 11.88 4.71
N PHE A 45 -12.64 10.78 5.19
CA PHE A 45 -13.89 10.24 4.65
C PHE A 45 -15.04 11.20 4.85
N LEU A 46 -15.16 11.87 5.99
CA LEU A 46 -16.19 12.88 6.19
C LEU A 46 -16.14 13.97 5.11
N VAL A 47 -14.95 14.55 4.88
CA VAL A 47 -14.77 15.60 3.88
C VAL A 47 -14.97 15.07 2.46
N ALA A 48 -14.40 13.91 2.13
CA ALA A 48 -14.51 13.31 0.81
C ALA A 48 -15.96 12.97 0.45
N ASN A 49 -16.73 12.39 1.38
CA ASN A 49 -18.15 12.10 1.17
C ASN A 49 -18.96 13.39 1.04
N PHE A 50 -18.72 14.39 1.88
CA PHE A 50 -19.43 15.66 1.79
C PHE A 50 -19.23 16.35 0.44
N ILE A 51 -18.00 16.41 -0.04
CA ILE A 51 -17.69 16.95 -1.37
C ILE A 51 -18.36 16.12 -2.46
N ALA A 52 -18.26 14.79 -2.40
CA ALA A 52 -18.90 13.91 -3.37
C ALA A 52 -20.43 14.12 -3.42
N CYS A 53 -21.09 14.28 -2.28
CA CYS A 53 -22.53 14.57 -2.22
C CYS A 53 -22.89 15.86 -2.96
N ILE A 54 -22.11 16.94 -2.82
CA ILE A 54 -22.36 18.21 -3.51
C ILE A 54 -22.27 18.04 -5.03
N PHE A 55 -21.22 17.37 -5.52
CA PHE A 55 -20.98 17.22 -6.95
C PHE A 55 -21.82 16.13 -7.61
N ALA A 56 -22.31 15.15 -6.85
CA ALA A 56 -23.13 14.05 -7.36
C ALA A 56 -24.43 14.53 -8.02
N PHE A 57 -25.01 15.64 -7.56
CA PHE A 57 -26.21 16.21 -8.18
C PHE A 57 -25.98 16.75 -9.59
N LYS A 58 -24.79 17.28 -9.87
CA LYS A 58 -24.48 17.93 -11.15
C LYS A 58 -23.69 17.02 -12.10
N TYR A 59 -22.81 16.19 -11.56
CA TYR A 59 -21.88 15.35 -12.31
C TYR A 59 -21.76 13.95 -11.67
N PRO A 60 -22.84 13.14 -11.63
CA PRO A 60 -22.87 11.89 -10.85
C PRO A 60 -21.80 10.89 -11.27
N VAL A 61 -21.63 10.67 -12.58
CA VAL A 61 -20.68 9.68 -13.11
C VAL A 61 -19.24 10.12 -12.87
N GLN A 62 -18.91 11.38 -13.16
CA GLN A 62 -17.57 11.91 -12.97
C GLN A 62 -17.20 11.93 -11.47
N THR A 63 -18.16 12.32 -10.62
CA THR A 63 -17.99 12.32 -9.17
C THR A 63 -17.67 10.92 -8.67
N LEU A 64 -18.38 9.90 -9.14
CA LEU A 64 -18.11 8.51 -8.75
C LEU A 64 -16.69 8.07 -9.12
N TRP A 65 -16.27 8.31 -10.37
CA TRP A 65 -14.93 7.93 -10.82
C TRP A 65 -13.82 8.66 -10.07
N VAL A 66 -13.97 9.97 -9.87
CA VAL A 66 -13.01 10.78 -9.10
C VAL A 66 -12.98 10.32 -7.64
N TYR A 67 -14.15 10.06 -7.04
CA TYR A 67 -14.27 9.59 -5.67
C TYR A 67 -13.59 8.23 -5.48
N ILE A 68 -13.84 7.26 -6.36
CA ILE A 68 -13.16 5.95 -6.31
C ILE A 68 -11.65 6.13 -6.47
N GLY A 69 -11.23 6.93 -7.46
CA GLY A 69 -9.82 7.17 -7.75
C GLY A 69 -9.07 7.79 -6.59
N ILE A 70 -9.61 8.83 -5.96
CA ILE A 70 -8.95 9.51 -4.83
C ILE A 70 -8.91 8.62 -3.58
N ASN A 71 -9.97 7.85 -3.30
CA ASN A 71 -9.99 6.92 -2.17
C ASN A 71 -8.98 5.79 -2.34
N LEU A 72 -8.84 5.25 -3.55
CA LEU A 72 -7.82 4.26 -3.86
C LEU A 72 -6.41 4.88 -3.72
N PHE A 73 -6.22 6.12 -4.17
CA PHE A 73 -4.95 6.82 -4.01
C PHE A 73 -4.59 7.03 -2.54
N VAL A 74 -5.51 7.55 -1.73
CA VAL A 74 -5.28 7.81 -0.30
C VAL A 74 -5.01 6.52 0.46
N SER A 75 -5.81 5.46 0.24
CA SER A 75 -5.60 4.18 0.92
C SER A 75 -4.27 3.52 0.56
N VAL A 76 -3.92 3.47 -0.73
CA VAL A 76 -2.68 2.81 -1.18
C VAL A 76 -1.45 3.65 -0.88
N PHE A 77 -1.45 4.93 -1.19
CA PHE A 77 -0.23 5.76 -1.09
C PHE A 77 -0.12 6.45 0.26
N VAL A 78 -1.16 7.09 0.76
CA VAL A 78 -1.07 7.90 1.98
C VAL A 78 -1.05 7.02 3.22
N VAL A 79 -2.03 6.13 3.37
CA VAL A 79 -2.16 5.27 4.57
C VAL A 79 -0.99 4.29 4.65
N CYS A 80 -0.65 3.58 3.56
CA CYS A 80 0.46 2.64 3.60
C CYS A 80 1.79 3.34 3.90
N THR A 81 2.03 4.54 3.35
CA THR A 81 3.23 5.32 3.68
C THR A 81 3.26 5.75 5.13
N TYR A 82 2.12 6.23 5.66
CA TYR A 82 1.99 6.57 7.07
C TYR A 82 2.31 5.37 7.96
N LEU A 83 1.66 4.23 7.73
CA LEU A 83 1.88 3.01 8.49
C LEU A 83 3.34 2.58 8.42
N MET A 84 3.93 2.55 7.22
CA MET A 84 5.33 2.18 7.07
C MET A 84 6.29 3.10 7.84
N ILE A 85 6.08 4.42 7.78
CA ILE A 85 6.92 5.40 8.48
C ILE A 85 6.71 5.30 10.00
N ALA A 86 5.46 5.17 10.44
CA ALA A 86 5.13 5.11 11.85
C ALA A 86 5.65 3.81 12.49
N SER A 87 5.47 2.65 11.85
CA SER A 87 6.00 1.37 12.33
C SER A 87 7.51 1.38 12.48
N GLN A 88 8.23 2.05 11.56
CA GLN A 88 9.67 2.23 11.68
C GLN A 88 10.06 3.12 12.86
N LYS A 89 9.39 4.27 13.04
CA LYS A 89 9.69 5.18 14.15
C LYS A 89 9.49 4.49 15.50
N SER A 90 8.53 3.58 15.58
CA SER A 90 8.22 2.81 16.78
C SER A 90 9.11 1.60 17.00
N LYS A 91 10.08 1.36 16.11
CA LYS A 91 10.99 0.20 16.14
C LYS A 91 10.27 -1.15 16.16
N LEU A 92 9.04 -1.20 15.64
CA LEU A 92 8.23 -2.43 15.57
C LEU A 92 8.93 -3.53 14.74
N ASN A 93 9.82 -3.11 13.84
CA ASN A 93 10.53 -3.97 12.90
C ASN A 93 12.06 -3.96 13.14
N ASP A 94 12.53 -3.39 14.26
CA ASP A 94 13.91 -3.59 14.70
C ASP A 94 14.01 -4.98 15.33
N VAL A 95 14.33 -5.96 14.50
CA VAL A 95 15.14 -7.09 14.96
C VAL A 95 16.55 -6.57 15.02
N GLU A 96 17.31 -6.93 16.06
CA GLU A 96 18.76 -6.73 16.15
C GLU A 96 19.37 -7.07 14.78
N VAL A 97 19.59 -6.04 13.95
CA VAL A 97 20.17 -6.21 12.64
C VAL A 97 21.63 -6.51 12.90
N GLU A 98 21.92 -7.80 13.11
CA GLU A 98 23.23 -8.36 12.94
C GLU A 98 23.76 -7.80 11.62
N LYS A 99 24.82 -6.97 11.74
CA LYS A 99 25.29 -5.96 10.78
C LYS A 99 25.21 -6.44 9.33
N MET A 100 24.05 -6.28 8.69
CA MET A 100 23.87 -6.63 7.30
C MET A 100 24.56 -5.55 6.48
N ASP A 101 25.53 -5.93 5.65
CA ASP A 101 26.27 -5.00 4.79
C ASP A 101 25.29 -4.08 4.03
N PHE A 102 25.58 -2.78 4.03
CA PHE A 102 24.80 -1.73 3.36
C PHE A 102 24.52 -2.07 1.89
N GLN A 103 25.49 -2.72 1.21
CA GLN A 103 25.33 -3.23 -0.16
C GLN A 103 24.18 -4.25 -0.25
N THR A 104 24.15 -5.21 0.68
CA THR A 104 23.14 -6.27 0.75
C THR A 104 21.76 -5.70 1.11
N ALA A 105 21.70 -4.73 2.03
CA ALA A 105 20.47 -4.02 2.38
C ALA A 105 19.87 -3.28 1.16
N LYS A 106 20.71 -2.55 0.41
CA LYS A 106 20.29 -1.83 -0.80
C LYS A 106 19.77 -2.78 -1.88
N LYS A 107 20.42 -3.93 -2.07
CA LYS A 107 19.99 -4.97 -3.03
C LYS A 107 18.67 -5.62 -2.62
N LYS A 108 18.46 -5.86 -1.31
CA LYS A 108 17.19 -6.36 -0.75
C LYS A 108 16.04 -5.38 -1.00
N VAL A 109 16.25 -4.10 -0.73
CA VAL A 109 15.25 -3.05 -0.99
C VAL A 109 14.94 -2.90 -2.47
N LEU A 110 15.96 -2.95 -3.35
CA LEU A 110 15.75 -2.91 -4.79
C LEU A 110 14.89 -4.09 -5.27
N ARG A 111 15.25 -5.33 -4.86
CA ARG A 111 14.46 -6.52 -5.21
C ARG A 111 13.01 -6.43 -4.70
N SER A 112 12.83 -5.96 -3.47
CA SER A 112 11.49 -5.75 -2.91
C SER A 112 10.68 -4.71 -3.68
N GLY A 113 11.31 -3.62 -4.13
CA GLY A 113 10.67 -2.60 -4.95
C GLY A 113 10.27 -3.12 -6.33
N ILE A 114 11.14 -3.89 -6.98
CA ILE A 114 10.83 -4.54 -8.28
C ILE A 114 9.66 -5.51 -8.14
N LEU A 115 9.68 -6.39 -7.12
CA LEU A 115 8.59 -7.33 -6.85
C LEU A 115 7.27 -6.61 -6.57
N ALA A 116 7.30 -5.54 -5.77
CA ALA A 116 6.11 -4.75 -5.47
C ALA A 116 5.55 -4.05 -6.72
N GLY A 117 6.43 -3.47 -7.56
CA GLY A 117 6.06 -2.86 -8.83
C GLY A 117 5.44 -3.87 -9.80
N LEU A 118 6.05 -5.04 -9.94
CA LEU A 118 5.52 -6.11 -10.80
C LEU A 118 4.15 -6.59 -10.34
N TYR A 119 4.01 -6.86 -9.03
CA TYR A 119 2.73 -7.26 -8.45
C TYR A 119 1.65 -6.20 -8.69
N PHE A 120 1.95 -4.93 -8.41
CA PHE A 120 1.03 -3.82 -8.61
C PHE A 120 0.63 -3.64 -10.08
N GLY A 121 1.60 -3.67 -11.00
CA GLY A 121 1.34 -3.53 -12.43
C GLY A 121 0.47 -4.65 -13.00
N ILE A 122 0.74 -5.90 -12.61
CA ILE A 122 -0.08 -7.04 -13.00
C ILE A 122 -1.50 -6.89 -12.43
N SER A 123 -1.63 -6.58 -11.13
CA SER A 123 -2.94 -6.38 -10.51
C SER A 123 -3.73 -5.25 -11.17
N MET A 124 -3.10 -4.11 -11.48
CA MET A 124 -3.75 -2.99 -12.17
C MET A 124 -4.13 -3.33 -13.61
N TYR A 125 -3.33 -4.13 -14.30
CA TYR A 125 -3.66 -4.59 -15.65
C TYR A 125 -4.94 -5.45 -15.65
N PHE A 126 -5.02 -6.42 -14.74
CA PHE A 126 -6.22 -7.25 -14.58
C PHE A 126 -7.42 -6.45 -14.08
N LEU A 127 -7.22 -5.50 -13.15
CA LEU A 127 -8.29 -4.63 -12.68
C LEU A 127 -8.85 -3.76 -13.82
N GLY A 128 -7.98 -3.18 -14.66
CA GLY A 128 -8.41 -2.43 -15.83
C GLY A 128 -9.18 -3.28 -16.84
N ALA A 129 -8.75 -4.52 -17.07
CA ALA A 129 -9.46 -5.47 -17.91
C ALA A 129 -10.86 -5.81 -17.36
N LEU A 130 -10.98 -5.98 -16.04
CA LEU A 130 -12.25 -6.23 -15.36
C LEU A 130 -13.18 -5.02 -15.45
N ILE A 131 -12.65 -3.80 -15.28
CA ILE A 131 -13.42 -2.56 -15.42
C ILE A 131 -13.96 -2.41 -16.85
N ASN A 132 -13.13 -2.62 -17.88
CA ASN A 132 -13.57 -2.57 -19.28
C ASN A 132 -14.67 -3.61 -19.57
N TRP A 133 -14.51 -4.83 -19.07
CA TRP A 133 -15.53 -5.88 -19.21
C TRP A 133 -16.88 -5.51 -18.58
N VAL A 134 -16.85 -4.88 -17.40
CA VAL A 134 -18.08 -4.48 -16.68
C VAL A 134 -18.70 -3.19 -17.22
N SER A 135 -17.89 -2.26 -17.74
CA SER A 135 -18.34 -0.91 -18.10
C SER A 135 -18.71 -0.72 -19.56
N GLU A 136 -18.05 -1.42 -20.50
CA GLU A 136 -18.14 -1.08 -21.93
C GLU A 136 -18.82 -2.18 -22.77
N ASN A 137 -19.32 -3.26 -22.15
CA ASN A 137 -19.79 -4.48 -22.84
C ASN A 137 -18.74 -5.09 -23.79
N GLU A 138 -17.48 -4.67 -23.68
CA GLU A 138 -16.37 -5.20 -24.46
C GLU A 138 -15.84 -6.48 -23.84
N THR A 139 -15.25 -7.35 -24.67
CA THR A 139 -14.64 -8.58 -24.17
C THR A 139 -13.27 -8.28 -23.57
N VAL A 140 -12.92 -8.99 -22.48
CA VAL A 140 -11.57 -8.94 -21.86
C VAL A 140 -10.43 -9.10 -22.88
N VAL A 141 -10.69 -9.86 -23.95
CA VAL A 141 -9.77 -10.11 -25.06
C VAL A 141 -9.38 -8.81 -25.77
N SER A 142 -10.33 -7.89 -26.01
CA SER A 142 -10.06 -6.60 -26.65
C SER A 142 -9.12 -5.71 -25.83
N TYR A 143 -9.29 -5.70 -24.51
CA TYR A 143 -8.43 -4.97 -23.58
C TYR A 143 -6.99 -5.50 -23.61
N ILE A 144 -6.83 -6.84 -23.69
CA ILE A 144 -5.51 -7.49 -23.72
C ILE A 144 -4.79 -7.25 -25.04
N HIS A 145 -5.51 -7.23 -26.16
CA HIS A 145 -4.93 -6.98 -27.48
C HIS A 145 -4.57 -5.51 -27.72
N THR A 146 -5.02 -4.60 -26.87
CA THR A 146 -4.72 -3.17 -26.98
C THR A 146 -3.34 -2.86 -26.38
N PRO A 147 -2.30 -2.55 -27.19
CA PRO A 147 -0.94 -2.38 -26.70
C PRO A 147 -0.79 -1.22 -25.70
N ARG A 148 -1.64 -0.20 -25.83
CA ARG A 148 -1.69 0.95 -24.93
C ARG A 148 -1.94 0.53 -23.48
N ASN A 149 -2.80 -0.46 -23.24
CA ASN A 149 -3.15 -0.89 -21.88
C ASN A 149 -1.97 -1.59 -21.20
N LEU A 150 -1.20 -2.35 -21.96
CA LEU A 150 0.04 -2.98 -21.50
C LEU A 150 1.12 -1.92 -21.20
N ILE A 151 1.25 -0.90 -22.05
CA ILE A 151 2.19 0.20 -21.81
C ILE A 151 1.81 0.94 -20.51
N ILE A 152 0.52 1.22 -20.31
CA ILE A 152 0.00 1.89 -19.10
C ILE A 152 0.28 1.03 -17.84
N SER A 153 0.11 -0.29 -17.89
CA SER A 153 0.41 -1.15 -16.73
C SER A 153 1.91 -1.22 -16.43
N ILE A 154 2.77 -1.21 -17.45
CA ILE A 154 4.23 -1.12 -17.28
C ILE A 154 4.62 0.19 -16.61
N PHE A 155 4.07 1.33 -17.06
CA PHE A 155 4.31 2.62 -16.41
C PHE A 155 3.88 2.62 -14.94
N GLN A 156 2.71 2.06 -14.63
CA GLN A 156 2.23 1.90 -13.25
C GLN A 156 3.16 1.02 -12.41
N ALA A 157 3.66 -0.08 -12.98
CA ALA A 157 4.60 -0.97 -12.32
C ALA A 157 5.91 -0.26 -11.95
N ILE A 158 6.48 0.49 -12.91
CA ILE A 158 7.72 1.25 -12.72
C ILE A 158 7.51 2.34 -11.67
N PHE A 159 6.40 3.09 -11.76
CA PHE A 159 6.07 4.15 -10.81
C PHE A 159 5.95 3.60 -9.39
N PHE A 160 5.14 2.55 -9.19
CA PHE A 160 4.92 1.97 -7.87
C PHE A 160 6.17 1.28 -7.32
N GLY A 161 6.92 0.57 -8.15
CA GLY A 161 8.19 -0.04 -7.75
C GLY A 161 9.24 0.99 -7.35
N GLY A 162 9.33 2.10 -8.09
CA GLY A 162 10.19 3.23 -7.77
C GLY A 162 9.78 3.92 -6.46
N PHE A 163 8.48 4.11 -6.24
CA PHE A 163 7.94 4.64 -5.00
C PHE A 163 8.31 3.77 -3.79
N MET A 164 8.09 2.46 -3.90
CA MET A 164 8.44 1.49 -2.86
C MET A 164 9.96 1.45 -2.60
N TYR A 165 10.77 1.56 -3.65
CA TYR A 165 12.21 1.69 -3.52
C TYR A 165 12.62 2.97 -2.78
N ALA A 166 12.02 4.11 -3.09
CA ALA A 166 12.30 5.39 -2.43
C ALA A 166 11.98 5.33 -0.93
N ILE A 167 10.83 4.75 -0.57
CA ILE A 167 10.47 4.50 0.82
C ILE A 167 11.48 3.57 1.48
N GLY A 168 11.79 2.43 0.86
CA GLY A 168 12.73 1.43 1.39
C GLY A 168 14.14 1.99 1.59
N ARG A 169 14.63 2.81 0.65
CA ARG A 169 15.94 3.47 0.73
C ARG A 169 15.99 4.48 1.87
N SER A 170 14.88 5.18 2.12
CA SER A 170 14.75 6.10 3.26
C SER A 170 14.82 5.38 4.61
N ARG A 171 14.50 4.07 4.66
CA ARG A 171 14.66 3.23 5.86
C ARG A 171 16.12 2.94 6.15
N ILE A 172 16.88 2.49 5.14
CA ILE A 172 18.29 2.14 5.30
C ILE A 172 19.09 3.34 5.80
N LYS A 173 18.89 4.53 5.21
CA LYS A 173 19.63 5.75 5.60
C LYS A 173 19.38 6.20 7.05
N LYS A 174 18.24 5.83 7.66
CA LYS A 174 17.95 6.13 9.06
C LYS A 174 18.56 5.13 10.04
N GLN A 175 18.85 3.90 9.61
CA GLN A 175 19.50 2.88 10.45
C GLN A 175 21.03 3.04 10.49
N THR A 176 21.63 3.74 9.51
CA THR A 176 23.09 3.97 9.44
C THR A 176 23.54 5.30 10.07
N LYS A 177 22.61 6.11 10.60
CA LYS A 177 22.92 7.35 11.32
C LYS A 177 22.70 7.16 12.80
#